data_AF-A0A7S2T876-F1
#
_entry.id   AF-A0A7S2T876-F1
#
_cell.length_a   1.000
_cell.length_b   1.000
_cell.length_c   1.000
_cell.angle_alpha   90.00
_cell.angle_beta   90.00
_cell.angle_gamma   90.00
#
_symmetry.space_group_name_H-M   'P 1'
#
loop_
_entity.id
_entity.type
_entity.pdbx_description
1 polymer ?
#
loop_
_entity_poly.entity_id
_entity_poly.type
_entity_poly.pdbx_seq_one_letter_code
_entity_poly.pdbx_strand_id
1 'polypeptide(L)'
;AVAAGLLGGSQPEPVGLPAARGGALLVSSVAAEVASLLERAMEDAGSCANPVLAPKLVEAVSDVSLLWAHLPALLLRKELCSAAHHVASYFNDTTHVVWTVARLACRQHGLARRCGKAAELAAQAGRLSGAALSHMEGQVAGRAEELELLLRGGGIFRGTHKANRDARAREALSDAKGKLTRLAGTWKSVLQPEHFARFFGAVLEAACVSVYDEVTSADDISVAETEALPGILLVLVGDGLGPFLDRRSPGQPEGPRSGDFLAPLLLERAPSFRKLAELVPMFTMGLQEIEEE
;
A
#
# COMPACT_ATOMS: atom_id res chain seq x y z
N ALA A 1 49.84 -24.08 -33.91
CA ALA A 1 48.81 -25.07 -33.56
C ALA A 1 47.46 -24.40 -33.77
N VAL A 2 46.79 -24.67 -34.91
CA VAL A 2 45.63 -25.60 -35.04
C VAL A 2 44.41 -25.02 -34.29
N ALA A 3 43.53 -24.30 -35.01
CA ALA A 3 42.23 -24.76 -35.56
C ALA A 3 41.11 -24.77 -34.47
N ALA A 4 39.82 -24.53 -34.68
CA ALA A 4 38.92 -24.14 -35.76
C ALA A 4 37.52 -23.95 -35.11
N GLY A 5 36.53 -23.41 -35.84
CA GLY A 5 35.10 -23.66 -35.59
C GLY A 5 34.28 -22.43 -35.18
N LEU A 6 33.59 -21.71 -36.09
CA LEU A 6 32.30 -22.01 -36.77
C LEU A 6 31.09 -21.36 -36.05
N LEU A 7 30.45 -20.43 -36.78
CA LEU A 7 29.00 -20.19 -36.96
C LEU A 7 28.10 -20.18 -35.71
N GLY A 8 27.23 -19.19 -35.47
CA GLY A 8 26.70 -18.13 -36.30
C GLY A 8 25.42 -17.56 -35.65
N GLY A 9 24.97 -16.41 -36.15
CA GLY A 9 23.59 -15.93 -36.07
C GLY A 9 23.11 -15.43 -34.71
N SER A 10 23.24 -14.12 -34.45
CA SER A 10 22.40 -13.44 -33.46
C SER A 10 21.86 -12.13 -34.02
N GLN A 11 20.52 -12.10 -34.16
CA GLN A 11 19.57 -10.99 -34.00
C GLN A 11 18.38 -11.12 -34.99
N PRO A 12 17.16 -10.69 -34.62
CA PRO A 12 16.84 -9.74 -33.56
C PRO A 12 16.09 -10.35 -32.37
N GLU A 13 16.39 -9.79 -31.20
CA GLU A 13 15.56 -9.96 -30.00
C GLU A 13 14.14 -9.46 -30.28
N PRO A 14 13.09 -10.20 -29.88
CA PRO A 14 11.76 -9.62 -29.86
C PRO A 14 11.70 -8.57 -28.76
N VAL A 15 11.41 -7.35 -29.20
CA VAL A 15 11.02 -6.16 -28.44
C VAL A 15 10.37 -6.52 -27.10
N GLY A 16 11.03 -6.07 -26.03
CA GLY A 16 10.65 -6.35 -24.66
C GLY A 16 9.24 -5.89 -24.31
N LEU A 17 8.45 -6.81 -23.76
CA LEU A 17 7.41 -6.47 -22.81
C LEU A 17 8.10 -6.12 -21.48
N PRO A 18 7.65 -5.09 -20.75
CA PRO A 18 8.29 -4.70 -19.50
C PRO A 18 8.20 -5.87 -18.54
N ALA A 19 9.35 -6.45 -18.20
CA ALA A 19 9.49 -7.37 -17.09
C ALA A 19 9.18 -6.57 -15.82
N ALA A 20 7.92 -6.64 -15.38
CA ALA A 20 7.55 -6.21 -14.04
C ALA A 20 8.32 -7.10 -13.07
N ARG A 21 9.42 -6.56 -12.53
CA ARG A 21 10.13 -7.08 -11.37
C ARG A 21 9.14 -7.05 -10.20
N GLY A 22 8.32 -8.09 -10.09
CA GLY A 22 7.56 -8.35 -8.87
C GLY A 22 8.56 -8.83 -7.82
N GLY A 23 8.86 -7.98 -6.84
CA GLY A 23 9.34 -8.47 -5.55
C GLY A 23 8.34 -9.51 -5.04
N ALA A 24 8.83 -10.64 -4.54
CA ALA A 24 7.98 -11.77 -4.17
C ALA A 24 6.91 -11.33 -3.16
N LEU A 25 5.65 -11.27 -3.60
CA LEU A 25 4.51 -11.07 -2.70
C LEU A 25 4.58 -12.17 -1.64
N LEU A 26 4.43 -11.80 -0.37
CA LEU A 26 4.20 -12.79 0.68
C LEU A 26 2.76 -13.27 0.54
N VAL A 27 2.61 -14.53 0.13
CA VAL A 27 1.32 -15.17 -0.15
C VAL A 27 1.12 -16.38 0.76
N SER A 28 -0.13 -16.62 1.15
CA SER A 28 -0.51 -17.80 1.91
C SER A 28 -0.41 -19.08 1.06
N SER A 29 -0.28 -20.22 1.72
CA SER A 29 -0.33 -21.53 1.06
C SER A 29 -1.65 -21.72 0.30
N VAL A 30 -2.76 -21.22 0.85
CA VAL A 30 -4.09 -21.30 0.23
C VAL A 30 -4.12 -20.55 -1.10
N ALA A 31 -3.61 -19.31 -1.14
CA ALA A 31 -3.56 -18.54 -2.39
C ALA A 31 -2.66 -19.20 -3.44
N ALA A 32 -1.53 -19.78 -3.02
CA ALA A 32 -0.64 -20.53 -3.90
C ALA A 32 -1.30 -21.82 -4.44
N GLU A 33 -2.02 -22.56 -3.62
CA GLU A 33 -2.78 -23.75 -4.03
C GLU A 33 -3.90 -23.40 -5.00
N VAL A 34 -4.66 -22.34 -4.73
CA VAL A 34 -5.70 -21.84 -5.64
C VAL A 34 -5.08 -21.45 -6.99
N ALA A 35 -3.99 -20.67 -6.99
CA ALA A 35 -3.30 -20.32 -8.23
C ALA A 35 -2.88 -21.57 -9.02
N SER A 36 -2.26 -22.56 -8.36
CA SER A 36 -1.86 -23.82 -8.98
C SER A 36 -3.05 -24.63 -9.53
N LEU A 37 -4.21 -24.61 -8.85
CA LEU A 37 -5.42 -25.27 -9.34
C LEU A 37 -5.97 -24.60 -10.59
N LEU A 38 -5.99 -23.27 -10.63
CA LEU A 38 -6.42 -22.52 -11.82
C LEU A 38 -5.52 -22.79 -13.02
N GLU A 39 -4.20 -22.88 -12.80
CA GLU A 39 -3.24 -23.21 -13.86
C GLU A 39 -3.45 -24.62 -14.41
N ARG A 40 -3.53 -25.62 -13.52
CA ARG A 40 -3.79 -27.01 -13.90
C ARG A 40 -5.10 -27.16 -14.67
N ALA A 41 -6.17 -26.52 -14.20
CA ALA A 41 -7.46 -26.55 -14.91
C ALA A 41 -7.37 -25.97 -16.33
N MET A 42 -6.61 -24.89 -16.53
CA MET A 42 -6.39 -24.32 -17.87
C MET A 42 -5.51 -25.20 -18.76
N GLU A 43 -4.48 -25.85 -18.20
CA GLU A 43 -3.61 -26.79 -18.92
C GLU A 43 -4.36 -28.04 -19.36
N ASP A 44 -5.16 -28.61 -18.45
CA ASP A 44 -6.03 -29.75 -18.72
C ASP A 44 -7.06 -29.40 -19.80
N ALA A 45 -7.67 -28.20 -19.72
CA ALA A 45 -8.58 -27.71 -20.75
C ALA A 45 -7.92 -27.58 -22.13
N GLY A 46 -6.66 -27.14 -22.18
CA GLY A 46 -5.90 -27.02 -23.42
C GLY A 46 -5.54 -28.37 -24.05
N SER A 47 -5.31 -29.38 -23.22
CA SER A 47 -4.95 -30.74 -23.63
C SER A 47 -6.17 -31.63 -23.88
N CYS A 48 -7.36 -31.19 -23.47
CA CYS A 48 -8.58 -31.95 -23.58
C CYS A 48 -9.15 -31.93 -25.02
N ALA A 49 -9.26 -33.12 -25.63
CA ALA A 49 -9.91 -33.28 -26.93
C ALA A 49 -11.45 -33.27 -26.85
N ASN A 50 -12.04 -33.36 -25.66
CA ASN A 50 -13.48 -33.39 -25.47
C ASN A 50 -14.08 -31.97 -25.56
N PRO A 51 -14.94 -31.69 -26.55
CA PRO A 51 -15.48 -30.36 -26.80
C PRO A 51 -16.47 -29.87 -25.73
N VAL A 52 -16.95 -30.74 -24.85
CA VAL A 52 -17.83 -30.40 -23.72
C VAL A 52 -17.02 -30.13 -22.46
N LEU A 53 -15.97 -30.92 -22.21
CA LEU A 53 -15.18 -30.83 -20.99
C LEU A 53 -14.25 -29.61 -20.97
N ALA A 54 -13.58 -29.30 -22.09
CA ALA A 54 -12.67 -28.16 -22.16
C ALA A 54 -13.35 -26.82 -21.79
N PRO A 55 -14.54 -26.46 -22.33
CA PRO A 55 -15.25 -25.26 -21.90
C PRO A 55 -15.64 -25.26 -20.42
N LYS A 56 -15.97 -26.42 -19.85
CA LYS A 56 -16.35 -26.56 -18.43
C LYS A 56 -15.17 -26.33 -17.49
N LEU A 57 -13.97 -26.78 -17.87
CA LEU A 57 -12.75 -26.50 -17.12
C LEU A 57 -12.38 -25.01 -17.17
N VAL A 58 -12.53 -24.36 -18.33
CA VAL A 58 -12.31 -22.91 -18.46
C VAL A 58 -13.36 -22.12 -17.66
N GLU A 59 -14.60 -22.59 -17.63
CA GLU A 59 -15.66 -22.02 -16.78
C GLU A 59 -15.33 -22.14 -15.29
N ALA A 60 -14.85 -23.30 -14.83
CA ALA A 60 -14.46 -23.51 -13.44
C ALA A 60 -13.36 -22.52 -12.98
N VAL A 61 -12.43 -22.14 -13.86
CA VAL A 61 -11.40 -21.12 -13.56
C VAL A 61 -12.05 -19.77 -13.27
N SER A 62 -13.08 -19.39 -14.04
CA SER A 62 -13.85 -18.17 -13.80
C SER A 62 -14.63 -18.24 -12.50
N ASP A 63 -15.30 -19.37 -12.23
CA ASP A 63 -16.13 -19.57 -11.04
C ASP A 63 -15.31 -19.54 -9.76
N VAL A 64 -14.16 -20.22 -9.73
CA VAL A 64 -13.25 -20.19 -8.57
C VAL A 64 -12.71 -18.78 -8.34
N SER A 65 -12.39 -18.03 -9.40
CA SER A 65 -11.97 -16.63 -9.30
C SER A 65 -13.08 -15.75 -8.70
N LEU A 66 -14.33 -15.96 -9.13
CA LEU A 66 -15.48 -15.24 -8.60
C LEU A 66 -15.71 -15.58 -7.12
N LEU A 67 -15.63 -16.86 -6.75
CA LEU A 67 -15.74 -17.31 -5.36
C LEU A 67 -14.66 -16.66 -4.49
N TRP A 68 -13.41 -16.62 -4.95
CA TRP A 68 -12.32 -15.96 -4.22
C TRP A 68 -12.59 -14.46 -3.98
N ALA A 69 -13.15 -13.76 -4.96
CA ALA A 69 -13.45 -12.34 -4.84
C ALA A 69 -14.53 -12.04 -3.77
N HIS A 70 -15.47 -12.96 -3.54
CA HIS A 70 -16.63 -12.72 -2.67
C HIS A 70 -16.60 -13.45 -1.34
N LEU A 71 -16.06 -14.67 -1.29
CA LEU A 71 -16.13 -15.52 -0.10
C LEU A 71 -15.48 -14.90 1.14
N PRO A 72 -14.29 -14.28 1.05
CA PRO A 72 -13.64 -13.65 2.22
C PRO A 72 -14.45 -12.45 2.75
N ALA A 73 -15.03 -11.66 1.85
CA ALA A 73 -15.90 -10.55 2.22
C ALA A 73 -17.20 -11.00 2.92
N LEU A 74 -17.65 -12.23 2.65
CA LEU A 74 -18.83 -12.82 3.28
C LEU A 74 -18.51 -13.49 4.63
N LEU A 75 -17.46 -14.29 4.68
CA LEU A 75 -17.14 -15.12 5.83
C LEU A 75 -16.29 -14.40 6.89
N LEU A 76 -15.38 -13.52 6.45
CA LEU A 76 -14.33 -12.93 7.29
C LEU A 76 -14.45 -11.40 7.38
N ARG A 77 -15.63 -10.84 7.08
CA ARG A 77 -15.84 -9.38 7.02
C ARG A 77 -15.35 -8.64 8.26
N LYS A 78 -15.68 -9.16 9.45
CA LYS A 78 -15.30 -8.53 10.72
C LYS A 78 -13.80 -8.57 10.96
N GLU A 79 -13.12 -9.64 10.54
CA GLU A 79 -11.68 -9.78 10.72
C GLU A 79 -10.92 -8.92 9.71
N LEU A 80 -11.39 -8.84 8.47
CA LEU A 80 -10.88 -7.91 7.47
C LEU A 80 -11.07 -6.45 7.94
N CYS A 81 -12.20 -6.09 8.52
CA CYS A 81 -12.36 -4.72 9.04
C CYS A 81 -11.52 -4.44 10.30
N SER A 82 -11.29 -5.43 11.17
CA SER A 82 -10.68 -5.18 12.49
C SER A 82 -9.15 -5.34 12.51
N ALA A 83 -8.59 -6.25 11.70
CA ALA A 83 -7.18 -6.62 11.76
C ALA A 83 -6.39 -6.12 10.53
N ALA A 84 -5.52 -5.13 10.75
CA ALA A 84 -4.67 -4.55 9.71
C ALA A 84 -3.79 -5.57 8.98
N HIS A 85 -3.29 -6.59 9.70
CA HIS A 85 -2.51 -7.67 9.11
C HIS A 85 -3.33 -8.52 8.13
N HIS A 86 -4.57 -8.89 8.50
CA HIS A 86 -5.40 -9.76 7.67
C HIS A 86 -5.76 -9.11 6.33
N VAL A 87 -6.04 -7.80 6.31
CA VAL A 87 -6.32 -7.08 5.04
C VAL A 87 -5.10 -7.03 4.15
N ALA A 88 -3.92 -6.76 4.71
CA ALA A 88 -2.68 -6.71 3.93
C ALA A 88 -2.35 -8.08 3.33
N SER A 89 -2.52 -9.16 4.10
CA SER A 89 -2.33 -10.53 3.60
C SER A 89 -3.36 -10.89 2.54
N TYR A 90 -4.64 -10.57 2.76
CA TYR A 90 -5.70 -10.76 1.77
C TYR A 90 -5.44 -9.99 0.47
N PHE A 91 -4.92 -8.76 0.57
CA PHE A 91 -4.53 -7.95 -0.57
C PHE A 91 -3.42 -8.63 -1.39
N ASN A 92 -2.36 -9.12 -0.74
CA ASN A 92 -1.29 -9.85 -1.42
C ASN A 92 -1.79 -11.15 -2.07
N ASP A 93 -2.54 -11.96 -1.34
CA ASP A 93 -3.09 -13.22 -1.83
C ASP A 93 -3.98 -13.01 -3.05
N THR A 94 -4.89 -12.04 -2.96
CA THR A 94 -5.80 -11.72 -4.07
C THR A 94 -5.03 -11.13 -5.24
N THR A 95 -4.03 -10.27 -5.00
CA THR A 95 -3.16 -9.75 -6.06
C THR A 95 -2.41 -10.88 -6.77
N HIS A 96 -1.93 -11.89 -6.03
CA HIS A 96 -1.30 -13.07 -6.63
C HIS A 96 -2.27 -13.85 -7.52
N VAL A 97 -3.50 -14.07 -7.07
CA VAL A 97 -4.55 -14.72 -7.88
C VAL A 97 -4.90 -13.88 -9.11
N VAL A 98 -5.01 -12.54 -8.98
CA VAL A 98 -5.20 -11.62 -10.13
C VAL A 98 -4.13 -11.83 -11.19
N TRP A 99 -2.85 -11.83 -10.79
CA TRP A 99 -1.74 -12.03 -11.71
C TRP A 99 -1.81 -13.39 -12.41
N THR A 100 -2.18 -14.44 -11.68
CA THR A 100 -2.37 -15.78 -12.24
C THR A 100 -3.49 -15.80 -13.27
N VAL A 101 -4.67 -15.27 -12.94
CA VAL A 101 -5.82 -15.21 -13.86
C VAL A 101 -5.51 -14.36 -15.09
N ALA A 102 -4.89 -13.19 -14.91
CA ALA A 102 -4.47 -12.33 -16.01
C ALA A 102 -3.45 -13.02 -16.92
N ARG A 103 -2.46 -13.71 -16.34
CA ARG A 103 -1.47 -14.49 -17.08
C ARG A 103 -2.13 -15.62 -17.87
N LEU A 104 -3.08 -16.34 -17.27
CA LEU A 104 -3.82 -17.41 -17.93
C LEU A 104 -4.69 -16.87 -19.08
N ALA A 105 -5.41 -15.77 -18.86
CA ALA A 105 -6.21 -15.10 -19.89
C ALA A 105 -5.36 -14.68 -21.10
N CYS A 106 -4.13 -14.22 -20.87
CA CYS A 106 -3.19 -13.86 -21.93
C CYS A 106 -2.57 -15.09 -22.61
N ARG A 107 -1.97 -16.01 -21.85
CA ARG A 107 -1.26 -17.18 -22.40
C ARG A 107 -2.19 -18.15 -23.12
N GLN A 108 -3.40 -18.35 -22.59
CA GLN A 108 -4.39 -19.27 -23.11
C GLN A 108 -5.52 -18.54 -23.86
N HIS A 109 -5.25 -17.35 -24.40
CA HIS A 109 -6.26 -16.52 -25.07
C HIS A 109 -6.99 -17.27 -26.20
N GLY A 110 -6.26 -18.04 -27.01
CA GLY A 110 -6.85 -18.83 -28.10
C GLY A 110 -7.83 -19.89 -27.59
N LEU A 111 -7.48 -20.59 -26.51
CA LEU A 111 -8.35 -21.56 -25.85
C LEU A 111 -9.60 -20.87 -25.27
N ALA A 112 -9.41 -19.79 -24.53
CA ALA A 112 -10.50 -19.03 -23.92
C ALA A 112 -11.45 -18.47 -24.99
N ARG A 113 -10.94 -18.02 -26.15
CA ARG A 113 -11.75 -17.54 -27.26
C ARG A 113 -12.59 -18.66 -27.89
N ARG A 114 -11.98 -19.84 -28.12
CA ARG A 114 -12.71 -21.02 -28.63
C ARG A 114 -13.83 -21.46 -27.68
N CYS A 115 -13.60 -21.33 -26.37
CA CYS A 115 -14.61 -21.66 -25.36
C CYS A 115 -15.63 -20.54 -25.12
N GLY A 116 -15.50 -19.37 -25.76
CA GLY A 116 -16.38 -18.21 -25.53
C GLY A 116 -16.21 -17.52 -24.18
N LYS A 117 -15.09 -17.76 -23.47
CA LYS A 117 -14.84 -17.30 -22.09
C LYS A 117 -13.75 -16.23 -21.96
N ALA A 118 -13.14 -15.79 -23.07
CA ALA A 118 -12.03 -14.83 -23.03
C ALA A 118 -12.37 -13.50 -22.33
N ALA A 119 -13.53 -12.92 -22.64
CA ALA A 119 -13.99 -11.69 -21.99
C ALA A 119 -14.28 -11.88 -20.50
N GLU A 120 -14.84 -13.05 -20.14
CA GLU A 120 -15.17 -13.39 -18.76
C GLU A 120 -13.91 -13.50 -17.89
N LEU A 121 -12.89 -14.23 -18.37
CA LEU A 121 -11.60 -14.36 -17.67
C LEU A 121 -10.89 -13.02 -17.49
N ALA A 122 -10.90 -12.16 -18.52
CA ALA A 122 -10.36 -10.81 -18.41
C ALA A 122 -11.12 -9.97 -17.37
N ALA A 123 -12.45 -10.07 -17.34
CA ALA A 123 -13.27 -9.39 -16.35
C ALA A 123 -13.02 -9.90 -14.92
N GLN A 124 -12.72 -11.19 -14.72
CA GLN A 124 -12.42 -11.73 -13.40
C GLN A 124 -11.15 -11.14 -12.79
N ALA A 125 -10.09 -10.93 -13.58
CA ALA A 125 -8.88 -10.27 -13.08
C ALA A 125 -9.19 -8.85 -12.56
N GLY A 126 -10.04 -8.10 -13.27
CA GLY A 126 -10.51 -6.79 -12.84
C GLY A 126 -11.35 -6.85 -11.55
N ARG A 127 -12.29 -7.81 -11.45
CA ARG A 127 -13.12 -8.00 -10.24
C ARG A 127 -12.29 -8.34 -9.01
N LEU A 128 -11.35 -9.28 -9.14
CA LEU A 128 -10.43 -9.66 -8.07
C LEU A 128 -9.58 -8.47 -7.62
N SER A 129 -9.05 -7.68 -8.57
CA SER A 129 -8.26 -6.48 -8.25
C SER A 129 -9.10 -5.44 -7.51
N GLY A 130 -10.34 -5.22 -7.96
CA GLY A 130 -11.29 -4.33 -7.28
C GLY A 130 -11.63 -4.78 -5.86
N ALA A 131 -11.83 -6.08 -5.64
CA ALA A 131 -12.09 -6.62 -4.31
C ALA A 131 -10.88 -6.41 -3.36
N ALA A 132 -9.67 -6.74 -3.82
CA ALA A 132 -8.44 -6.52 -3.04
C ALA A 132 -8.27 -5.05 -2.63
N LEU A 133 -8.42 -4.14 -3.60
CA LEU A 133 -8.28 -2.70 -3.37
C LEU A 133 -9.37 -2.17 -2.45
N SER A 134 -10.63 -2.55 -2.64
CA SER A 134 -11.75 -2.08 -1.83
C SER A 134 -11.55 -2.37 -0.34
N HIS A 135 -11.08 -3.56 0.01
CA HIS A 135 -10.80 -3.91 1.40
C HIS A 135 -9.62 -3.12 1.98
N MET A 136 -8.54 -2.96 1.21
CA MET A 136 -7.37 -2.20 1.65
C MET A 136 -7.69 -0.71 1.82
N GLU A 137 -8.41 -0.11 0.87
CA GLU A 137 -8.86 1.27 0.91
C GLU A 137 -9.86 1.52 2.04
N GLY A 138 -10.76 0.57 2.32
CA GLY A 138 -11.62 0.61 3.50
C GLY A 138 -10.82 0.64 4.81
N GLN A 139 -9.73 -0.12 4.90
CA GLN A 139 -8.85 -0.10 6.06
C GLN A 139 -8.06 1.21 6.18
N VAL A 140 -7.59 1.76 5.06
CA VAL A 140 -6.95 3.09 5.03
C VAL A 140 -7.93 4.16 5.52
N ALA A 141 -9.16 4.18 5.00
CA ALA A 141 -10.18 5.14 5.39
C ALA A 141 -10.53 5.05 6.89
N GLY A 142 -10.76 3.84 7.41
CA GLY A 142 -11.08 3.65 8.82
C GLY A 142 -9.94 4.09 9.76
N ARG A 143 -8.67 3.90 9.37
CA ARG A 143 -7.51 4.37 10.15
C ARG A 143 -7.30 5.87 10.04
N ALA A 144 -7.53 6.45 8.87
CA ALA A 144 -7.50 7.90 8.67
C ALA A 144 -8.54 8.59 9.55
N GLU A 145 -9.79 8.11 9.54
CA GLU A 145 -10.88 8.63 10.37
C GLU A 145 -10.56 8.49 11.88
N GLU A 146 -10.01 7.35 12.31
CA GLU A 146 -9.58 7.15 13.71
C GLU A 146 -8.54 8.17 14.16
N LEU A 147 -7.57 8.50 13.30
CA LEU A 147 -6.53 9.48 13.59
C LEU A 147 -7.07 10.91 13.50
N GLU A 148 -7.94 11.21 12.55
CA GLU A 148 -8.59 12.51 12.42
C GLU A 148 -9.41 12.84 13.68
N LEU A 149 -10.23 11.89 14.17
CA LEU A 149 -11.00 12.07 15.40
C LEU A 149 -10.11 12.32 16.63
N LEU A 150 -8.95 11.65 16.70
CA LEU A 150 -7.98 11.83 17.76
C LEU A 150 -7.33 13.22 17.70
N LEU A 151 -7.00 13.70 16.49
CA LEU A 151 -6.19 14.90 16.27
C LEU A 151 -7.02 16.18 16.17
N ARG A 152 -8.25 16.13 15.63
CA ARG A 152 -9.18 17.27 15.53
C ARG A 152 -10.11 17.42 16.74
N GLY A 153 -10.09 16.46 17.67
CA GLY A 153 -11.03 16.36 18.78
C GLY A 153 -10.95 17.51 19.81
N GLY A 154 -11.52 18.66 19.49
CA GLY A 154 -11.82 19.75 20.43
C GLY A 154 -10.86 20.94 20.43
N GLY A 155 -10.26 21.28 19.29
CA GLY A 155 -9.33 22.42 19.18
C GLY A 155 -8.10 22.18 20.05
N ILE A 156 -7.48 21.00 19.88
CA ILE A 156 -6.39 20.51 20.71
C ILE A 156 -5.15 21.41 20.57
N PHE A 157 -4.94 22.00 19.39
CA PHE A 157 -3.82 22.88 19.10
C PHE A 157 -4.10 24.37 19.35
N ARG A 158 -5.31 24.72 19.81
CA ARG A 158 -5.66 26.08 20.26
C ARG A 158 -5.46 26.23 21.77
N GLY A 159 -4.92 27.36 22.21
CA GLY A 159 -4.69 27.61 23.64
C GLY A 159 -3.51 26.84 24.22
N THR A 160 -2.57 26.37 23.40
CA THR A 160 -1.45 25.49 23.80
C THR A 160 -0.48 26.14 24.78
N HIS A 161 -0.45 27.46 24.89
CA HIS A 161 0.26 28.19 25.95
C HIS A 161 -0.19 27.80 27.37
N LYS A 162 -1.40 27.23 27.54
CA LYS A 162 -1.88 26.71 28.82
C LYS A 162 -1.34 25.29 29.03
N ALA A 163 -0.69 25.04 30.17
CA ALA A 163 -0.05 23.74 30.48
C ALA A 163 -0.95 22.51 30.23
N ASN A 164 -2.24 22.57 30.60
CA ASN A 164 -3.17 21.45 30.38
C ASN A 164 -3.49 21.20 28.89
N ARG A 165 -3.38 22.22 28.03
CA ARG A 165 -3.63 22.14 26.59
C ARG A 165 -2.38 21.65 25.84
N ASP A 166 -1.19 22.15 26.19
CA ASP A 166 0.08 21.60 25.70
C ASP A 166 0.19 20.10 25.98
N ALA A 167 -0.03 19.69 27.24
CA ALA A 167 0.04 18.29 27.63
C ALA A 167 -0.93 17.42 26.81
N ARG A 168 -2.17 17.88 26.59
CA ARG A 168 -3.17 17.17 25.80
C ARG A 168 -2.80 17.07 24.32
N ALA A 169 -2.21 18.13 23.74
CA ALA A 169 -1.75 18.12 22.35
C ALA A 169 -0.58 17.14 22.15
N ARG A 170 0.39 17.15 23.08
CA ARG A 170 1.50 16.19 23.08
C ARG A 170 1.02 14.75 23.24
N GLU A 171 0.07 14.51 24.14
CA GLU A 171 -0.52 13.19 24.35
C GLU A 171 -1.23 12.69 23.08
N ALA A 172 -2.07 13.53 22.47
CA ALA A 172 -2.77 13.18 21.23
C ALA A 172 -1.80 12.87 20.08
N LEU A 173 -0.74 13.69 19.90
CA LEU A 173 0.29 13.44 18.89
C LEU A 173 1.12 12.19 19.19
N SER A 174 1.45 11.94 20.46
CA SER A 174 2.15 10.72 20.89
C SER A 174 1.31 9.47 20.61
N ASP A 175 0.02 9.52 20.92
CA ASP A 175 -0.92 8.43 20.64
C ASP A 175 -1.08 8.20 19.13
N ALA A 176 -1.23 9.26 18.35
CA ALA A 176 -1.29 9.19 16.89
C ALA A 176 -0.02 8.55 16.31
N LYS A 177 1.16 9.03 16.73
CA LYS A 177 2.46 8.46 16.34
C LYS A 177 2.57 6.99 16.74
N GLY A 178 2.16 6.62 17.95
CA GLY A 178 2.15 5.23 18.40
C GLY A 178 1.25 4.33 17.55
N LYS A 179 0.06 4.82 17.16
CA LYS A 179 -0.84 4.11 16.24
C LYS A 179 -0.23 3.95 14.84
N LEU A 180 0.34 5.02 14.29
CA LEU A 180 1.01 5.02 12.99
C LEU A 180 2.22 4.05 12.99
N THR A 181 3.07 4.07 14.01
CA THR A 181 4.21 3.17 14.13
C THR A 181 3.79 1.70 14.20
N ARG A 182 2.73 1.37 14.96
CA ARG A 182 2.19 0.00 15.00
C ARG A 182 1.61 -0.43 13.65
N LEU A 183 0.91 0.46 12.97
CA LEU A 183 0.36 0.20 11.64
C LEU A 183 1.48 -0.03 10.62
N ALA A 184 2.48 0.85 10.60
CA ALA A 184 3.65 0.74 9.76
C ALA A 184 4.36 -0.61 9.98
N GLY A 185 4.64 -0.97 11.23
CA GLY A 185 5.29 -2.24 11.56
C GLY A 185 4.50 -3.49 11.17
N THR A 186 3.16 -3.39 11.06
CA THR A 186 2.27 -4.48 10.65
C THR A 186 2.17 -4.61 9.14
N TRP A 187 2.02 -3.50 8.42
CA TRP A 187 1.85 -3.50 6.98
C TRP A 187 3.16 -3.67 6.24
N LYS A 188 4.25 -3.09 6.76
CA LYS A 188 5.55 -3.18 6.13
C LYS A 188 6.05 -4.61 6.04
N SER A 189 5.80 -5.44 7.05
CA SER A 189 6.21 -6.86 7.03
C SER A 189 5.46 -7.72 6.00
N VAL A 190 4.38 -7.20 5.40
CA VAL A 190 3.53 -7.93 4.46
C VAL A 190 3.57 -7.33 3.06
N LEU A 191 3.49 -6.01 2.95
CA LEU A 191 3.33 -5.30 1.69
C LEU A 191 4.68 -4.96 1.05
N GLN A 192 4.72 -5.08 -0.28
CA GLN A 192 5.80 -4.55 -1.10
C GLN A 192 5.95 -3.02 -0.90
N PRO A 193 7.14 -2.45 -1.10
CA PRO A 193 7.44 -1.05 -0.82
C PRO A 193 6.45 -0.05 -1.41
N GLU A 194 6.04 -0.22 -2.67
CA GLU A 194 5.16 0.70 -3.39
C GLU A 194 3.74 0.67 -2.84
N HIS A 195 3.22 -0.53 -2.53
CA HIS A 195 1.91 -0.70 -1.91
C HIS A 195 1.90 -0.19 -0.48
N PHE A 196 2.95 -0.48 0.29
CA PHE A 196 3.13 0.07 1.62
C PHE A 196 3.11 1.61 1.58
N ALA A 197 3.94 2.22 0.72
CA ALA A 197 4.02 3.67 0.61
C ALA A 197 2.69 4.28 0.18
N ARG A 198 1.97 3.67 -0.77
CA ARG A 198 0.62 4.11 -1.17
C ARG A 198 -0.36 4.11 0.01
N PHE A 199 -0.52 2.97 0.66
CA PHE A 199 -1.59 2.80 1.66
C PHE A 199 -1.24 3.45 3.00
N PHE A 200 -0.03 3.24 3.52
CA PHE A 200 0.42 3.88 4.75
C PHE A 200 0.58 5.38 4.56
N GLY A 201 1.13 5.82 3.42
CA GLY A 201 1.27 7.24 3.10
C GLY A 201 -0.07 7.99 3.12
N ALA A 202 -1.14 7.38 2.60
CA ALA A 202 -2.48 7.98 2.69
C ALA A 202 -2.99 8.14 4.13
N VAL A 203 -2.72 7.17 5.02
CA VAL A 203 -3.08 7.28 6.45
C VAL A 203 -2.24 8.35 7.15
N LEU A 204 -0.93 8.39 6.86
CA LEU A 204 -0.02 9.40 7.39
C LEU A 204 -0.43 10.80 6.92
N GLU A 205 -0.76 10.97 5.65
CA GLU A 205 -1.23 12.22 5.08
C GLU A 205 -2.48 12.73 5.79
N ALA A 206 -3.49 11.88 5.99
CA ALA A 206 -4.71 12.27 6.69
C ALA A 206 -4.43 12.77 8.12
N ALA A 207 -3.53 12.11 8.84
CA ALA A 207 -3.11 12.54 10.16
C ALA A 207 -2.36 13.89 10.11
N CYS A 208 -1.43 14.05 9.17
CA CYS A 208 -0.65 15.28 9.03
C CYS A 208 -1.51 16.46 8.58
N VAL A 209 -2.43 16.27 7.63
CA VAL A 209 -3.41 17.27 7.18
C VAL A 209 -4.29 17.70 8.34
N SER A 210 -4.74 16.76 9.18
CA SER A 210 -5.56 17.08 10.35
C SER A 210 -4.85 18.07 11.29
N VAL A 211 -3.57 17.86 11.56
CA VAL A 211 -2.75 18.76 12.39
C VAL A 211 -2.46 20.08 11.66
N TYR A 212 -2.05 19.99 10.39
CA TYR A 212 -1.69 21.16 9.59
C TYR A 212 -2.86 22.13 9.44
N ASP A 213 -4.04 21.62 9.09
CA ASP A 213 -5.26 22.43 8.95
C ASP A 213 -5.66 23.07 10.28
N GLU A 214 -5.52 22.37 11.40
CA GLU A 214 -5.88 22.94 12.70
C GLU A 214 -4.92 24.06 13.14
N VAL A 215 -3.61 23.88 12.90
CA VAL A 215 -2.60 24.90 13.21
C VAL A 215 -2.76 26.13 12.30
N THR A 216 -3.01 25.92 11.00
CA THR A 216 -3.10 27.01 10.02
C THR A 216 -4.45 27.70 9.96
N SER A 217 -5.52 27.09 10.49
CA SER A 217 -6.86 27.71 10.60
C SER A 217 -7.06 28.55 11.85
N ALA A 218 -6.00 28.80 12.63
CA ALA A 218 -6.05 29.74 13.74
C ALA A 218 -5.97 31.17 13.21
N ASP A 219 -7.05 31.95 13.39
CA ASP A 219 -7.13 33.36 12.95
C ASP A 219 -6.10 34.26 13.65
N ASP A 220 -5.67 33.88 14.86
CA ASP A 220 -4.63 34.56 15.65
C ASP A 220 -3.91 33.50 16.50
N ILE A 221 -2.57 33.50 16.46
CA ILE A 221 -1.72 32.62 17.28
C ILE A 221 -0.92 33.55 18.19
N SER A 222 -1.13 33.43 19.49
CA SER A 222 -0.41 34.26 20.45
C SER A 222 1.09 33.92 20.49
N VAL A 223 1.93 34.88 20.88
CA VAL A 223 3.39 34.70 21.00
C VAL A 223 3.75 33.44 21.83
N ALA A 224 3.03 33.24 22.94
CA ALA A 224 3.24 32.08 23.81
C ALA A 224 2.81 30.75 23.16
N GLU A 225 1.86 30.77 22.21
CA GLU A 225 1.50 29.58 21.42
C GLU A 225 2.53 29.30 20.33
N THR A 226 3.05 30.34 19.65
CA THR A 226 4.15 30.18 18.69
C THR A 226 5.43 29.64 19.34
N GLU A 227 5.68 29.92 20.62
CA GLU A 227 6.80 29.34 21.36
C GLU A 227 6.56 27.86 21.74
N ALA A 228 5.31 27.47 22.02
CA ALA A 228 4.97 26.11 22.46
C ALA A 228 4.80 25.12 21.29
N LEU A 229 4.20 25.58 20.18
CA LEU A 229 3.84 24.76 19.01
C LEU A 229 5.01 23.95 18.42
N PRO A 230 6.23 24.50 18.24
CA PRO A 230 7.38 23.73 17.73
C PRO A 230 7.63 22.46 18.55
N GLY A 231 7.65 22.59 19.88
CA GLY A 231 7.88 21.46 20.78
C GLY A 231 6.76 20.42 20.76
N ILE A 232 5.53 20.85 20.48
CA ILE A 232 4.37 19.97 20.31
C ILE A 232 4.50 19.22 18.97
N LEU A 233 4.71 19.93 17.86
CA LEU A 233 4.81 19.35 16.51
C LEU A 233 5.98 18.34 16.41
N LEU A 234 7.10 18.63 17.07
CA LEU A 234 8.26 17.73 17.14
C LEU A 234 7.92 16.35 17.74
N VAL A 235 6.85 16.21 18.53
CA VAL A 235 6.40 14.88 19.00
C VAL A 235 6.12 13.96 17.80
N LEU A 236 5.51 14.48 16.75
CA LEU A 236 5.17 13.72 15.55
C LEU A 236 6.33 13.67 14.55
N VAL A 237 6.98 14.80 14.26
CA VAL A 237 7.95 14.92 13.15
C VAL A 237 9.42 14.87 13.58
N GLY A 238 9.73 14.96 14.87
CA GLY A 238 11.10 15.15 15.37
C GLY A 238 12.06 14.00 15.08
N ASP A 239 11.57 12.77 15.00
CA ASP A 239 12.38 11.59 14.62
C ASP A 239 12.41 11.37 13.10
N GLY A 240 11.87 12.32 12.33
CA GLY A 240 11.61 12.17 10.91
C GLY A 240 10.72 10.95 10.62
N LEU A 241 10.96 10.31 9.48
CA LEU A 241 10.27 9.07 9.11
C LEU A 241 10.84 7.81 9.79
N GLY A 242 11.93 7.93 10.56
CA GLY A 242 12.63 6.80 11.18
C GLY A 242 11.71 5.76 11.84
N PRO A 243 10.75 6.16 12.69
CA PRO A 243 9.82 5.24 13.34
C PRO A 243 8.94 4.41 12.39
N PHE A 244 8.63 4.94 11.20
CA PHE A 244 7.83 4.25 10.18
C PHE A 244 8.70 3.46 9.21
N LEU A 245 9.99 3.78 9.19
CA LEU A 245 11.00 3.13 8.38
C LEU A 245 11.70 1.98 9.09
N ASP A 246 11.38 1.74 10.35
CA ASP A 246 11.85 0.56 11.07
C ASP A 246 11.28 -0.72 10.43
N ARG A 247 12.11 -1.77 10.33
CA ARG A 247 11.88 -3.02 9.56
C ARG A 247 11.94 -2.90 8.03
N ARG A 248 12.07 -4.04 7.34
CA ARG A 248 12.10 -4.12 5.87
C ARG A 248 10.76 -4.57 5.32
N SER A 249 10.40 -4.05 4.16
CA SER A 249 9.34 -4.61 3.32
C SER A 249 9.84 -5.83 2.55
N PRO A 250 9.00 -6.84 2.30
CA PRO A 250 9.28 -7.89 1.33
C PRO A 250 9.69 -7.27 -0.01
N GLY A 251 10.76 -7.78 -0.64
CA GLY A 251 11.28 -7.24 -1.91
C GLY A 251 12.12 -5.97 -1.79
N GLN A 252 12.29 -5.39 -0.60
CA GLN A 252 13.17 -4.23 -0.39
C GLN A 252 14.65 -4.65 -0.54
N PRO A 253 15.48 -3.89 -1.29
CA PRO A 253 16.90 -4.19 -1.47
C PRO A 253 17.65 -4.28 -0.14
N GLU A 254 18.59 -5.22 -0.03
CA GLU A 254 19.48 -5.32 1.12
C GLU A 254 20.57 -4.25 1.06
N GLY A 255 20.85 -3.59 2.18
CA GLY A 255 21.98 -2.67 2.31
C GLY A 255 21.68 -1.44 3.18
N PRO A 256 22.70 -0.60 3.43
CA PRO A 256 22.61 0.56 4.31
C PRO A 256 21.66 1.67 3.79
N ARG A 257 21.23 1.60 2.53
CA ARG A 257 20.33 2.58 1.87
C ARG A 257 18.87 2.11 1.75
N SER A 258 18.46 1.07 2.49
CA SER A 258 17.09 0.57 2.36
C SER A 258 16.06 1.63 2.80
N GLY A 259 16.38 2.44 3.82
CA GLY A 259 15.58 3.59 4.25
C GLY A 259 15.48 4.68 3.16
N ASP A 260 16.59 4.95 2.46
CA ASP A 260 16.67 5.95 1.38
C ASP A 260 15.79 5.62 0.18
N PHE A 261 15.42 4.35 0.00
CA PHE A 261 14.49 3.94 -1.05
C PHE A 261 13.03 4.24 -0.70
N LEU A 262 12.65 4.02 0.57
CA LEU A 262 11.24 4.10 0.98
C LEU A 262 10.83 5.50 1.43
N ALA A 263 11.76 6.27 2.01
CA ALA A 263 11.50 7.62 2.49
C ALA A 263 10.97 8.56 1.38
N PRO A 264 11.55 8.61 0.16
CA PRO A 264 11.03 9.47 -0.92
C PRO A 264 9.61 9.09 -1.34
N LEU A 265 9.32 7.78 -1.45
CA LEU A 265 8.00 7.28 -1.80
C LEU A 265 6.96 7.67 -0.75
N LEU A 266 7.30 7.58 0.54
CA LEU A 266 6.41 8.02 1.61
C LEU A 266 6.16 9.51 1.58
N LEU A 267 7.19 10.34 1.37
CA LEU A 267 7.02 11.79 1.30
C LEU A 267 6.23 12.24 0.06
N GLU A 268 6.28 11.49 -1.05
CA GLU A 268 5.41 11.72 -2.21
C GLU A 268 3.93 11.44 -1.86
N ARG A 269 3.68 10.42 -1.04
CA ARG A 269 2.34 10.00 -0.64
C ARG A 269 1.79 10.74 0.58
N ALA A 270 2.66 11.35 1.37
CA ALA A 270 2.34 12.12 2.57
C ALA A 270 3.07 13.48 2.56
N PRO A 271 2.80 14.37 1.59
CA PRO A 271 3.48 15.66 1.49
C PRO A 271 3.27 16.55 2.72
N SER A 272 2.15 16.41 3.44
CA SER A 272 1.88 17.22 4.64
C SER A 272 2.80 16.86 5.81
N PHE A 273 3.41 15.67 5.82
CA PHE A 273 4.47 15.36 6.77
C PHE A 273 5.67 16.31 6.60
N ARG A 274 6.08 16.56 5.35
CA ARG A 274 7.16 17.51 5.05
C ARG A 274 6.78 18.93 5.46
N LYS A 275 5.57 19.37 5.11
CA LYS A 275 5.06 20.70 5.47
C LYS A 275 5.06 20.92 6.99
N LEU A 276 4.64 19.93 7.76
CA LEU A 276 4.67 20.01 9.23
C LEU A 276 6.10 20.11 9.77
N ALA A 277 7.05 19.38 9.18
CA ALA A 277 8.46 19.49 9.55
C ALA A 277 9.04 20.87 9.21
N GLU A 278 8.63 21.48 8.10
CA GLU A 278 9.02 22.84 7.68
C GLU A 278 8.35 23.93 8.53
N LEU A 279 7.17 23.69 9.10
CA LEU A 279 6.52 24.62 10.03
C LEU A 279 7.28 24.80 11.34
N VAL A 280 8.01 23.77 11.81
CA VAL A 280 8.76 23.84 13.08
C VAL A 280 9.79 24.98 13.07
N PRO A 281 10.72 25.08 12.09
CA PRO A 281 11.68 26.18 12.04
C PRO A 281 11.00 27.53 11.78
N MET A 282 9.94 27.61 10.96
CA MET A 282 9.23 28.87 10.69
C MET A 282 8.71 29.56 11.96
N PHE A 283 8.23 28.80 12.94
CA PHE A 283 7.79 29.34 14.24
C PHE A 283 8.93 29.86 15.12
N THR A 284 10.18 29.50 14.79
CA THR A 284 11.37 29.88 15.56
C THR A 284 12.24 30.94 14.86
N MET A 285 11.95 31.27 13.60
CA MET A 285 12.69 32.25 12.81
C MET A 285 12.24 33.68 13.11
N GLY A 286 13.18 34.62 13.11
CA GLY A 286 12.85 36.04 13.13
C GLY A 286 12.22 36.48 11.80
N LEU A 287 11.32 37.48 11.82
CA LEU A 287 10.67 38.02 10.61
C LEU A 287 11.65 38.37 9.47
N GLN A 288 12.87 38.80 9.80
CA GLN A 288 13.92 39.13 8.82
C GLN A 288 14.52 37.90 8.13
N GLU A 289 14.54 36.75 8.80
CA GLU A 289 15.09 35.50 8.27
C GLU A 289 14.10 34.80 7.32
N ILE A 290 12.80 35.10 7.47
CA ILE A 290 11.73 34.54 6.63
C ILE A 290 11.69 35.22 5.24
N GLU A 291 12.10 36.48 5.12
CA GLU A 291 12.12 37.21 3.83
C GLU A 291 13.32 36.86 2.94
N GLU A 292 14.33 36.16 3.46
CA GLU A 292 15.58 35.83 2.76
C GLU A 292 15.64 34.39 2.19
N GLU A 293 14.67 33.52 2.51
CA GLU A 293 14.49 32.14 1.97
C GLU A 293 13.36 32.05 0.92
#